data_AF-A0A9X4L6L9-F1
#
_entry.id   AF-A0A9X4L6L9-F1
#
_cell.length_a   1.000
_cell.length_b   1.000
_cell.length_c   1.000
_cell.angle_alpha   90.00
_cell.angle_beta   90.00
_cell.angle_gamma   90.00
#
_symmetry.space_group_name_H-M   'P 1'
#
loop_
_entity.id
_entity.type
_entity.pdbx_description
1 polymer ?
#
loop_
_entity_poly.entity_id
_entity_poly.type
_entity_poly.pdbx_seq_one_letter_code
_entity_poly.pdbx_strand_id
1 'polypeptide(L)' 'MKSLHELFTELDYWENYKPVNMPSSMNKAQHVQSIKREIVNRIDVHKYKDIILENES' A
#
# COMPACT_ATOMS: atom_id res chain seq x y z
N MET A 1 -9.27 -12.68 -5.40
CA MET A 1 -8.28 -11.57 -5.35
C MET A 1 -9.04 -10.30 -5.03
N LYS A 2 -8.52 -9.47 -4.11
CA LYS A 2 -9.04 -8.10 -3.92
C LYS A 2 -8.75 -7.26 -5.15
N SER A 3 -9.62 -6.32 -5.48
CA SER A 3 -9.38 -5.25 -6.46
C SER A 3 -8.35 -4.25 -5.94
N LEU A 4 -7.79 -3.41 -6.81
CA LEU A 4 -6.89 -2.33 -6.38
C LEU A 4 -7.61 -1.34 -5.44
N HIS A 5 -8.89 -1.06 -5.68
CA HIS A 5 -9.69 -0.17 -4.82
C HIS A 5 -9.82 -0.73 -3.39
N GLU A 6 -10.09 -2.03 -3.26
CA GLU A 6 -10.13 -2.69 -1.96
C GLU A 6 -8.76 -2.70 -1.27
N LEU A 7 -7.67 -2.90 -2.02
CA LEU A 7 -6.31 -2.87 -1.45
C LEU A 7 -5.93 -1.47 -0.95
N PHE A 8 -6.25 -0.41 -1.69
CA PHE A 8 -6.02 0.97 -1.24
C PHE A 8 -6.90 1.34 -0.04
N THR A 9 -8.18 0.95 -0.05
CA THR A 9 -9.08 1.19 1.09
C THR A 9 -8.56 0.50 2.36
N GLU A 10 -8.07 -0.73 2.22
CA GLU A 10 -7.47 -1.46 3.34
C GLU A 10 -6.15 -0.84 3.79
N LEU A 11 -5.32 -0.38 2.86
CA LEU A 11 -4.08 0.32 3.17
C LEU A 11 -4.37 1.57 4.02
N ASP A 12 -5.32 2.40 3.60
CA ASP A 12 -5.72 3.61 4.32
C ASP A 12 -6.21 3.29 5.73
N TYR A 13 -7.05 2.26 5.87
CA TYR A 13 -7.52 1.81 7.17
C TYR A 13 -6.35 1.42 8.08
N TRP A 14 -5.42 0.59 7.58
CA TRP A 14 -4.32 0.12 8.39
C TRP A 14 -3.30 1.21 8.67
N GLU A 15 -3.03 2.16 7.79
CA GLU A 15 -2.11 3.26 8.09
C GLU A 15 -2.65 4.12 9.26
N ASN A 16 -3.96 4.35 9.31
CA ASN A 16 -4.64 5.11 10.36
C ASN A 16 -4.90 4.31 11.65
N TYR A 17 -4.82 2.98 11.62
CA TYR A 17 -5.05 2.12 12.79
C TYR A 17 -4.01 2.37 13.89
N LYS A 18 -4.45 2.59 15.14
CA LYS A 18 -3.57 2.78 16.30
C LYS A 18 -3.45 1.46 17.09
N PRO A 19 -2.30 0.76 17.01
CA PRO A 19 -2.10 -0.49 17.74
C PRO A 19 -2.00 -0.24 19.24
N VAL A 20 -2.53 -1.19 20.02
CA VAL A 20 -2.59 -1.09 21.49
C VAL A 20 -1.29 -1.52 22.19
N ASN A 21 -0.40 -2.24 21.50
CA ASN A 21 0.87 -2.71 22.04
C ASN A 21 1.93 -2.94 20.93
N MET A 22 3.17 -3.24 21.34
CA MET A 22 4.30 -3.46 20.43
C MET A 22 4.08 -4.63 19.46
N PRO A 23 3.63 -5.82 19.89
CA PRO A 23 3.30 -6.92 18.97
C PRO A 23 2.26 -6.54 17.90
N SER A 24 1.19 -5.84 18.29
CA SER A 24 0.18 -5.32 17.35
C SER A 24 0.78 -4.31 16.36
N SER A 25 1.81 -3.55 16.77
CA SER A 25 2.51 -2.61 15.91
C SER A 25 3.35 -3.32 14.85
N MET A 26 4.03 -4.41 15.20
CA MET A 26 4.79 -5.23 14.24
C MET A 26 3.87 -5.93 13.25
N ASN A 27 2.76 -6.51 13.72
CA ASN A 27 1.77 -7.14 12.86
C ASN A 27 1.15 -6.14 11.87
N LYS A 28 0.81 -4.93 12.36
CA LYS A 28 0.37 -3.81 11.52
C LYS A 28 1.39 -3.51 10.42
N ALA A 29 2.66 -3.35 10.78
CA ALA A 29 3.72 -3.01 9.82
C ALA A 29 3.89 -4.09 8.74
N GLN A 30 3.88 -5.37 9.13
CA GLN A 30 3.95 -6.49 8.19
C GLN A 30 2.76 -6.51 7.24
N HIS A 31 1.55 -6.29 7.76
CA HIS A 31 0.33 -6.27 6.98
C HIS A 31 0.33 -5.14 5.95
N VAL A 32 0.69 -3.93 6.37
CA VAL A 32 0.86 -2.76 5.48
C VAL A 32 1.87 -3.05 4.36
N GLN A 33 3.01 -3.67 4.69
CA GLN A 33 4.02 -4.03 3.69
C GLN A 33 3.51 -5.08 2.69
N SER A 34 2.71 -6.05 3.16
CA SER A 34 2.08 -7.04 2.30
C SER A 34 1.14 -6.39 1.28
N ILE A 35 0.26 -5.48 1.74
CA ILE A 35 -0.66 -4.74 0.87
C ILE A 35 0.10 -3.90 -0.16
N LYS A 36 1.14 -3.16 0.28
CA LYS A 36 1.96 -2.34 -0.63
C LYS A 36 2.61 -3.17 -1.73
N ARG A 37 3.16 -4.35 -1.40
CA ARG A 37 3.73 -5.26 -2.40
C ARG A 37 2.68 -5.76 -3.39
N GLU A 38 1.50 -6.12 -2.91
CA GLU A 38 0.42 -6.59 -3.79
C GLU A 38 -0.04 -5.49 -4.77
N ILE A 39 -0.10 -4.25 -4.31
CA ILE A 39 -0.40 -3.09 -5.17
C ILE A 39 0.70 -2.89 -6.21
N VAL A 40 1.96 -2.79 -5.78
CA VAL A 40 3.11 -2.54 -6.69
C VAL A 40 3.22 -3.61 -7.77
N ASN A 41 3.02 -4.88 -7.42
CA ASN A 41 3.07 -6.00 -8.37
C ASN A 41 2.01 -5.91 -9.49
N ARG A 42 0.99 -5.07 -9.34
CA ARG A 42 -0.09 -4.86 -10.32
C ARG A 42 0.05 -3.56 -11.10
N ILE A 43 1.03 -2.72 -10.77
CA ILE A 43 1.28 -1.46 -11.45
C ILE A 43 2.21 -1.71 -12.63
N ASP A 44 1.73 -1.41 -13.84
CA ASP A 44 2.57 -1.38 -15.04
C ASP A 44 3.34 -0.06 -15.10
N VAL A 45 4.62 -0.12 -14.74
CA VAL A 45 5.51 1.04 -14.70
C VAL A 45 5.62 1.77 -16.05
N HIS A 46 5.45 1.08 -17.18
CA HIS A 46 5.51 1.73 -18.49
C HIS A 46 4.26 2.56 -18.76
N LYS A 47 3.10 2.08 -18.30
CA LYS A 47 1.83 2.81 -18.42
C LYS A 47 1.80 4.10 -17.61
N TYR A 48 2.50 4.12 -16.47
CA TYR A 48 2.54 5.28 -15.56
C TYR A 48 3.84 6.09 -15.66
N LYS A 49 4.73 5.77 -16.60
CA LYS A 49 6.04 6.42 -16.73
C LYS A 49 5.94 7.95 -16.76
N ASP A 50 5.09 8.48 -17.65
CA ASP A 50 5.00 9.93 -17.85
C ASP A 50 4.48 10.63 -16.60
N ILE A 51 3.49 10.03 -15.92
CA ILE A 51 2.96 10.51 -14.63
C ILE A 51 4.04 10.48 -13.54
N ILE A 52 4.86 9.43 -13.47
CA ILE A 52 5.94 9.32 -12.48
C ILE A 52 6.98 10.42 -12.72
N LEU A 53 7.40 10.63 -13.97
CA LEU A 53 8.42 11.63 -14.33
C LEU A 53 7.91 13.08 -14.14
N GLU A 54 6.61 13.35 -14.35
CA GLU A 54 6.02 14.65 -14.03
C GLU A 54 6.10 14.99 -12.55
N ASN A 55 6.02 14.00 -11.65
CA ASN A 55 6.13 14.21 -10.20
C ASN A 55 7.58 14.34 -9.70
N GLU A 56 8.59 14.15 -10.56
CA GLU A 56 10.01 14.36 -10.22
C GLU A 56 10.51 15.77 -10.58
N SER A 57 9.72 16.56 -11.32
CA SER A 57 10.07 17.91 -11.80
C SER A 57 9.66 19.01 -10.82
#